data_AF-A0A1Q7PND4-F1
#
_entry.id   AF-A0A1Q7PND4-F1
#
_cell.length_a   1.000
_cell.length_b   1.000
_cell.length_c   1.000
_cell.angle_alpha   90.00
_cell.angle_beta   90.00
_cell.angle_gamma   90.00
#
_symmetry.space_group_name_H-M   'P 1'
#
loop_
_entity.id
_entity.type
_entity.pdbx_description
1 polymer ?
#
loop_
_entity_poly.entity_id
_entity_poly.type
_entity_poly.pdbx_seq_one_letter_code
_entity_poly.pdbx_strand_id
1 'polypeptide(L)'
;MAESIALTDYKDLRTIWTKKRQNRDPATSDLRQIHALDTETYNGNVFLIADSDGKFLDKITPRSVINFLFHKKYEGTWNFFYNLTYDAEVILKLLDSELFRYKRTRELEFEFEGYKIQYYPGKCLKISKGHHTVTFYDIAQFYQSSLQVAYENNIGKLDENYLSLKPKRDEFSPTFYRRNTKMLRDYCIKDCILTKELSEKWIKLFHKAFGFYPLKWVSSGYLAEKVLINHGIEIPTFDSIPYEIQDLAFRSYFGGRFEILKRGFIGTAHLYDINSAYPYAITKIPDLTHGRWICRKSIHKDAKLGFFKIRTNIPDCKYIPPFPFRIKNNLVFPSGRFETYCTLTELQACENPDFYGILDSWQFVPSRETYPYRQFIEEMYLKRLKLKAKNDPLQAPIKIILNSIYGKTGQKVNRVIGNLFNPVIFAFITGYARAQLYRFVIENGFEREVVAFATDSICTTRKLDIGSNKLGEFSYEGSANDVFYLQNGFYRFNGKWKQRGFGKLSGKEIEHLETFEKQGRLYYKIKLLRNTRLRTSILQDQISEIGKIKMMTRQINLNADRKRFWLGRIESIDQKYHNDSMPISLNHFSKDEI
;
A
#
# COMPACT_ATOMS: atom_id res chain seq x y z
N MET A 1 25.15 -10.40 37.70
CA MET A 1 24.18 -10.96 36.73
C MET A 1 24.34 -10.18 35.44
N ALA A 2 24.57 -10.83 34.31
CA ALA A 2 24.69 -10.10 33.04
C ALA A 2 23.32 -9.48 32.70
N GLU A 3 23.26 -8.15 32.57
CA GLU A 3 22.04 -7.46 32.13
C GLU A 3 21.57 -8.04 30.80
N SER A 4 20.32 -8.49 30.75
CA SER A 4 19.73 -9.05 29.54
C SER A 4 19.55 -7.94 28.49
N ILE A 5 20.35 -7.97 27.42
CA ILE A 5 20.27 -6.97 26.34
C ILE A 5 18.96 -7.18 25.56
N ALA A 6 18.20 -6.09 25.37
CA ALA A 6 16.93 -6.15 24.65
C ALA A 6 17.13 -6.56 23.18
N LEU A 7 16.39 -7.58 22.72
CA LEU A 7 16.41 -8.06 21.33
C LEU A 7 15.15 -7.61 20.58
N THR A 8 15.34 -7.12 19.36
CA THR A 8 14.22 -6.72 18.49
C THR A 8 13.30 -7.90 18.15
N ASP A 9 11.99 -7.65 18.02
CA ASP A 9 11.08 -8.66 17.48
C ASP A 9 11.32 -8.87 15.98
N TYR A 10 11.42 -10.12 15.57
CA TYR A 10 11.63 -10.49 14.18
C TYR A 10 10.64 -11.55 13.73
N LYS A 11 10.47 -11.62 12.41
CA LYS A 11 9.76 -12.71 11.74
C LYS A 11 10.82 -13.61 11.14
N ASP A 12 10.56 -14.91 11.16
CA ASP A 12 11.43 -15.89 10.51
C ASP A 12 10.65 -16.67 9.45
N LEU A 13 11.40 -17.28 8.53
CA LEU A 13 10.84 -17.99 7.38
C LEU A 13 10.23 -19.34 7.75
N ARG A 14 10.43 -19.88 8.96
CA ARG A 14 9.90 -21.20 9.37
C ARG A 14 8.38 -21.26 9.37
N THR A 15 7.74 -20.10 9.53
CA THR A 15 6.27 -19.96 9.51
C THR A 15 5.68 -19.80 8.10
N ILE A 16 6.52 -19.82 7.07
CA ILE A 16 6.14 -19.56 5.67
C ILE A 16 6.45 -20.80 4.83
N TRP A 17 5.50 -21.23 4.00
CA TRP A 17 5.76 -22.28 3.01
C TRP A 17 6.58 -21.72 1.85
N THR A 18 7.89 -21.97 1.89
CA THR A 18 8.88 -21.50 0.92
C THR A 18 9.12 -22.47 -0.24
N LYS A 19 8.75 -23.75 -0.11
CA LYS A 19 8.96 -24.79 -1.15
C LYS A 19 7.99 -24.69 -2.34
N LYS A 20 7.19 -23.63 -2.42
CA LYS A 20 6.27 -23.44 -3.54
C LYS A 20 7.06 -23.05 -4.79
N ARG A 21 6.85 -23.79 -5.88
CA ARG A 21 7.39 -23.45 -7.20
C ARG A 21 7.03 -22.01 -7.59
N GLN A 22 8.04 -21.24 -7.95
CA GLN A 22 7.91 -19.87 -8.43
C GLN A 22 7.83 -19.86 -9.95
N ASN A 23 6.63 -19.65 -10.50
CA ASN A 23 6.43 -19.63 -11.94
C ASN A 23 6.92 -18.32 -12.58
N ARG A 24 7.40 -18.40 -13.82
CA ARG A 24 7.89 -17.27 -14.62
C ARG A 24 7.15 -17.14 -15.96
N ASP A 25 5.92 -17.63 -16.01
CA ASP A 25 5.12 -17.61 -17.25
C ASP A 25 4.84 -16.15 -17.69
N PRO A 26 5.07 -15.79 -18.96
CA PRO A 26 4.78 -14.46 -19.49
C PRO A 26 3.31 -14.06 -19.35
N ALA A 27 2.41 -15.05 -19.44
CA ALA A 27 0.96 -14.89 -19.32
C ALA A 27 0.43 -13.74 -20.19
N THR A 28 0.81 -13.73 -21.46
CA THR A 28 0.34 -12.82 -22.49
C THR A 28 -1.02 -13.26 -23.05
N SER A 29 -1.70 -12.34 -23.71
CA SER A 29 -2.97 -12.57 -24.39
C SER A 29 -3.07 -11.63 -25.58
N ASP A 30 -3.91 -11.98 -26.55
CA ASP A 30 -4.46 -11.00 -27.49
C ASP A 30 -5.42 -10.04 -26.79
N LEU A 31 -5.76 -8.94 -27.45
CA LEU A 31 -6.80 -8.02 -27.00
C LEU A 31 -8.12 -8.78 -26.89
N ARG A 32 -8.73 -8.76 -25.70
CA ARG A 32 -10.03 -9.40 -25.46
C ARG A 32 -11.13 -8.37 -25.46
N GLN A 33 -12.35 -8.82 -25.75
CA GLN A 33 -13.54 -8.01 -25.54
C GLN A 33 -13.64 -7.60 -24.06
N ILE A 34 -14.09 -6.36 -23.85
CA ILE A 34 -14.20 -5.76 -22.52
C ILE A 34 -15.67 -5.51 -22.22
N HIS A 35 -16.11 -5.98 -21.06
CA HIS A 35 -17.41 -5.66 -20.50
C HIS A 35 -17.23 -5.00 -19.14
N ALA A 36 -18.17 -4.16 -18.76
CA ALA A 36 -18.24 -3.61 -17.42
C ALA A 36 -19.64 -3.79 -16.84
N LEU A 37 -19.69 -3.91 -15.52
CA LEU A 37 -20.89 -4.18 -14.76
C LEU A 37 -20.92 -3.26 -13.54
N ASP A 38 -22.12 -3.00 -13.04
CA ASP A 38 -22.37 -2.20 -11.84
C ASP A 38 -23.65 -2.66 -11.15
N THR A 39 -23.77 -2.34 -9.85
CA THR A 39 -24.97 -2.65 -9.06
C THR A 39 -25.56 -1.41 -8.41
N GLU A 40 -26.89 -1.37 -8.33
CA GLU A 40 -27.60 -0.42 -7.47
C GLU A 40 -28.20 -1.14 -6.26
N THR A 41 -28.07 -0.46 -5.11
CA THR A 41 -28.35 -1.06 -3.80
C THR A 41 -29.18 -0.15 -2.93
N TYR A 42 -30.04 -0.73 -2.11
CA TYR A 42 -30.76 -0.04 -1.04
C TYR A 42 -30.53 -0.76 0.28
N ASN A 43 -30.04 -0.06 1.32
CA ASN A 43 -29.69 -0.65 2.61
C ASN A 43 -28.79 -1.90 2.51
N GLY A 44 -27.84 -1.86 1.57
CA GLY A 44 -26.90 -2.96 1.31
C GLY A 44 -27.52 -4.18 0.62
N ASN A 45 -28.74 -4.06 0.08
CA ASN A 45 -29.38 -5.11 -0.73
C ASN A 45 -29.39 -4.66 -2.20
N VAL A 46 -28.88 -5.52 -3.09
CA VAL A 46 -28.94 -5.29 -4.54
C VAL A 46 -30.39 -5.34 -4.99
N PHE A 47 -30.81 -4.35 -5.77
CA PHE A 47 -32.12 -4.38 -6.45
C PHE A 47 -31.99 -4.27 -7.98
N LEU A 48 -30.82 -3.90 -8.49
CA LEU A 48 -30.54 -3.81 -9.93
C LEU A 48 -29.06 -4.14 -10.18
N ILE A 49 -28.80 -4.93 -11.21
CA ILE A 49 -27.47 -5.14 -11.79
C ILE A 49 -27.58 -4.91 -13.29
N ALA A 50 -26.59 -4.23 -13.87
CA ALA A 50 -26.53 -3.95 -15.30
C ALA A 50 -25.15 -4.26 -15.87
N ASP A 51 -25.07 -4.24 -17.21
CA ASP A 51 -23.82 -4.28 -17.94
C ASP A 51 -23.74 -3.20 -19.03
N SER A 52 -22.52 -3.02 -19.53
CA SER A 52 -22.16 -1.98 -20.50
C SER A 52 -22.82 -2.14 -21.87
N ASP A 53 -23.43 -3.28 -22.17
CA ASP A 53 -24.15 -3.53 -23.43
C ASP A 53 -25.66 -3.27 -23.28
N GLY A 54 -26.09 -2.74 -22.12
CA GLY A 54 -27.47 -2.36 -21.83
C GLY A 54 -28.35 -3.48 -21.27
N LYS A 55 -27.79 -4.68 -21.04
CA LYS A 55 -28.53 -5.77 -20.40
C LYS A 55 -28.57 -5.53 -18.89
N PHE A 56 -29.73 -5.77 -18.27
CA PHE A 56 -29.95 -5.56 -16.84
C PHE A 56 -30.79 -6.68 -16.22
N LEU A 57 -30.79 -6.75 -14.90
CA LEU A 57 -31.63 -7.63 -14.08
C LEU A 57 -32.07 -6.87 -12.82
N ASP A 58 -33.38 -6.81 -12.57
CA ASP A 58 -33.99 -6.17 -11.40
C ASP A 58 -34.91 -7.10 -10.59
N LYS A 59 -35.12 -8.34 -11.06
CA LYS A 59 -35.66 -9.43 -10.26
C LYS A 59 -34.50 -10.18 -9.59
N ILE A 60 -34.06 -9.64 -8.46
CA ILE A 60 -32.87 -10.13 -7.75
C ILE A 60 -33.20 -11.34 -6.90
N THR A 61 -32.58 -12.46 -7.25
CA THR A 61 -32.48 -13.70 -6.47
C THR A 61 -31.03 -14.20 -6.58
N PRO A 62 -30.54 -15.05 -5.66
CA PRO A 62 -29.18 -15.59 -5.77
C PRO A 62 -28.97 -16.28 -7.12
N ARG A 63 -29.95 -17.09 -7.54
CA ARG A 63 -29.94 -17.80 -8.82
C ARG A 63 -29.93 -16.88 -10.03
N SER A 64 -30.79 -15.86 -10.06
CA SER A 64 -30.86 -14.94 -11.20
C SER A 64 -29.58 -14.11 -11.36
N VAL A 65 -28.98 -13.66 -10.25
CA VAL A 65 -27.72 -12.89 -10.29
C VAL A 65 -26.55 -13.77 -10.72
N ILE A 66 -26.42 -14.99 -10.20
CA ILE A 66 -25.36 -15.92 -10.64
C ILE A 66 -25.50 -16.27 -12.12
N ASN A 67 -26.73 -16.53 -12.60
CA ASN A 67 -26.99 -16.77 -14.02
C ASN A 67 -26.69 -15.54 -14.89
N PHE A 68 -26.95 -14.34 -14.38
CA PHE A 68 -26.60 -13.09 -15.06
C PHE A 68 -25.07 -12.98 -15.22
N LEU A 69 -24.32 -13.15 -14.13
CA LEU A 69 -22.86 -13.04 -14.10
C LEU A 69 -22.15 -14.19 -14.82
N PHE A 70 -22.74 -15.39 -14.88
CA PHE A 70 -22.17 -16.55 -15.57
C PHE A 70 -22.67 -16.70 -17.02
N HIS A 71 -23.15 -15.62 -17.62
CA HIS A 71 -23.58 -15.63 -19.01
C HIS A 71 -22.39 -15.85 -19.97
N LYS A 72 -22.59 -16.64 -21.04
CA LYS A 72 -21.56 -17.01 -22.02
C LYS A 72 -20.73 -15.85 -22.58
N LYS A 73 -21.31 -14.64 -22.67
CA LYS A 73 -20.63 -13.45 -23.17
C LYS A 73 -19.43 -13.01 -22.30
N TYR A 74 -19.43 -13.38 -21.03
CA TYR A 74 -18.38 -13.02 -20.08
C TYR A 74 -17.25 -14.06 -20.02
N GLU A 75 -17.42 -15.18 -20.69
CA GLU A 75 -16.39 -16.21 -20.78
C GLU A 75 -15.33 -15.81 -21.81
N GLY A 76 -14.06 -15.99 -21.46
CA GLY A 76 -12.96 -15.63 -22.35
C GLY A 76 -12.73 -14.13 -22.53
N THR A 77 -13.53 -13.25 -21.90
CA THR A 77 -13.44 -11.78 -21.99
C THR A 77 -12.83 -11.15 -20.74
N TRP A 78 -12.61 -9.83 -20.75
CA TRP A 78 -12.22 -9.08 -19.57
C TRP A 78 -13.41 -8.30 -19.00
N ASN A 79 -13.82 -8.68 -17.79
CA ASN A 79 -15.00 -8.10 -17.14
C ASN A 79 -14.57 -7.23 -15.96
N PHE A 80 -15.11 -6.02 -15.85
CA PHE A 80 -14.71 -5.06 -14.83
C PHE A 80 -15.89 -4.52 -14.03
N PHE A 81 -15.64 -4.22 -12.77
CA PHE A 81 -16.43 -3.31 -11.95
C PHE A 81 -15.55 -2.11 -11.56
N TYR A 82 -16.17 -0.97 -11.27
CA TYR A 82 -15.47 0.16 -10.68
C TYR A 82 -15.62 0.11 -9.16
N ASN A 83 -14.55 -0.24 -8.44
CA ASN A 83 -14.59 -0.53 -6.99
C ASN A 83 -15.41 -1.80 -6.69
N LEU A 84 -15.07 -2.89 -7.40
CA LEU A 84 -15.61 -4.26 -7.26
C LEU A 84 -15.86 -4.70 -5.83
N THR A 85 -15.03 -4.20 -4.91
CA THR A 85 -15.13 -4.50 -3.50
C THR A 85 -16.54 -4.31 -2.93
N TYR A 86 -17.26 -3.26 -3.34
CA TYR A 86 -18.61 -3.02 -2.87
C TYR A 86 -19.59 -4.01 -3.51
N ASP A 87 -19.61 -4.05 -4.85
CA ASP A 87 -20.50 -4.90 -5.66
C ASP A 87 -20.38 -6.38 -5.30
N ALA A 88 -19.14 -6.88 -5.20
CA ALA A 88 -18.90 -8.27 -4.82
C ALA A 88 -19.45 -8.59 -3.43
N GLU A 89 -19.31 -7.68 -2.45
CA GLU A 89 -19.82 -7.94 -1.09
C GLU A 89 -21.36 -7.96 -1.04
N VAL A 90 -22.04 -7.07 -1.77
CA VAL A 90 -23.51 -7.05 -1.83
C VAL A 90 -24.09 -8.19 -2.70
N ILE A 91 -23.37 -8.64 -3.74
CA ILE A 91 -23.73 -9.83 -4.52
C ILE A 91 -23.57 -11.08 -3.66
N LEU A 92 -22.44 -11.22 -2.97
CA LEU A 92 -22.18 -12.38 -2.10
C LEU A 92 -23.16 -12.46 -0.93
N LYS A 93 -23.66 -11.32 -0.43
CA LYS A 93 -24.72 -11.26 0.58
C LYS A 93 -25.94 -12.13 0.23
N LEU A 94 -26.24 -12.30 -1.06
CA LEU A 94 -27.35 -13.13 -1.54
C LEU A 94 -27.18 -14.63 -1.22
N LEU A 95 -25.95 -15.10 -0.98
CA LEU A 95 -25.68 -16.49 -0.61
C LEU A 95 -26.07 -16.81 0.85
N ASP A 96 -26.39 -15.78 1.64
CA ASP A 96 -26.92 -15.88 2.99
C ASP A 96 -26.14 -16.86 3.87
N SER A 97 -26.75 -17.98 4.29
CA SER A 97 -26.15 -18.96 5.19
C SER A 97 -24.83 -19.56 4.70
N GLU A 98 -24.60 -19.65 3.37
CA GLU A 98 -23.34 -20.17 2.83
C GLU A 98 -22.14 -19.27 3.19
N LEU A 99 -22.38 -17.98 3.47
CA LEU A 99 -21.31 -17.08 3.89
C LEU A 99 -20.65 -17.50 5.20
N PHE A 100 -21.35 -18.23 6.08
CA PHE A 100 -20.79 -18.73 7.33
C PHE A 100 -19.67 -19.75 7.13
N ARG A 101 -19.52 -20.33 5.94
CA ARG A 101 -18.37 -21.17 5.57
C ARG A 101 -17.05 -20.48 5.84
N TYR A 102 -16.98 -19.16 5.66
CA TYR A 102 -15.79 -18.35 5.96
C TYR A 102 -15.35 -18.43 7.43
N LYS A 103 -16.25 -18.63 8.40
CA LYS A 103 -15.88 -18.78 9.82
C LYS A 103 -14.96 -19.97 10.05
N ARG A 104 -15.21 -21.06 9.32
CA ARG A 104 -14.45 -22.32 9.38
C ARG A 104 -13.20 -22.27 8.50
N THR A 105 -13.35 -21.88 7.24
CA THR A 105 -12.25 -21.98 6.25
C THR A 105 -11.30 -20.80 6.29
N ARG A 106 -11.76 -19.63 6.76
CA ARG A 106 -11.09 -18.33 6.59
C ARG A 106 -10.82 -17.96 5.13
N GLU A 107 -11.51 -18.61 4.20
CA GLU A 107 -11.44 -18.39 2.76
C GLU A 107 -12.80 -17.94 2.24
N LEU A 108 -12.80 -16.94 1.37
CA LEU A 108 -14.02 -16.42 0.73
C LEU A 108 -14.31 -17.25 -0.52
N GLU A 109 -14.56 -18.53 -0.28
CA GLU A 109 -14.91 -19.53 -1.28
C GLU A 109 -16.23 -20.17 -0.88
N PHE A 110 -17.20 -20.15 -1.80
CA PHE A 110 -18.59 -20.49 -1.58
C PHE A 110 -19.10 -21.38 -2.71
N GLU A 111 -20.10 -22.21 -2.40
CA GLU A 111 -20.77 -23.07 -3.37
C GLU A 111 -22.27 -22.78 -3.41
N PHE A 112 -22.84 -22.72 -4.61
CA PHE A 112 -24.28 -22.47 -4.81
C PHE A 112 -24.74 -23.18 -6.08
N GLU A 113 -25.70 -24.11 -6.02
CA GLU A 113 -26.28 -24.83 -7.18
C GLU A 113 -25.23 -25.36 -8.20
N GLY A 114 -24.11 -25.91 -7.70
CA GLY A 114 -22.99 -26.42 -8.51
C GLY A 114 -22.05 -25.34 -9.08
N TYR A 115 -22.28 -24.06 -8.77
CA TYR A 115 -21.33 -22.98 -9.02
C TYR A 115 -20.34 -22.85 -7.87
N LYS A 116 -19.07 -22.70 -8.22
CA LYS A 116 -17.99 -22.35 -7.29
C LYS A 116 -17.67 -20.87 -7.40
N ILE A 117 -17.79 -20.14 -6.30
CA ILE A 117 -17.61 -18.68 -6.23
C ILE A 117 -16.41 -18.38 -5.33
N GLN A 118 -15.39 -17.74 -5.89
CA GLN A 118 -14.18 -17.36 -5.17
C GLN A 118 -14.01 -15.84 -5.20
N TYR A 119 -13.86 -15.21 -4.04
CA TYR A 119 -13.67 -13.78 -3.94
C TYR A 119 -12.34 -13.42 -3.27
N TYR A 120 -11.54 -12.64 -3.98
CA TYR A 120 -10.31 -12.05 -3.47
C TYR A 120 -10.55 -10.54 -3.29
N PRO A 121 -10.76 -10.05 -2.05
CA PRO A 121 -11.16 -8.67 -1.80
C PRO A 121 -10.23 -7.65 -2.45
N GLY A 122 -10.84 -6.68 -3.15
CA GLY A 122 -10.14 -5.64 -3.90
C GLY A 122 -9.32 -6.13 -5.09
N LYS A 123 -9.52 -7.37 -5.56
CA LYS A 123 -8.77 -7.95 -6.69
C LYS A 123 -9.70 -8.54 -7.74
N CYS A 124 -10.43 -9.59 -7.40
CA CYS A 124 -11.34 -10.23 -8.34
C CYS A 124 -12.43 -11.07 -7.67
N LEU A 125 -13.53 -11.25 -8.38
CA LEU A 125 -14.60 -12.21 -8.13
C LEU A 125 -14.58 -13.23 -9.27
N LYS A 126 -14.50 -14.51 -8.95
CA LYS A 126 -14.44 -15.61 -9.91
C LYS A 126 -15.61 -16.56 -9.69
N ILE A 127 -16.31 -16.89 -10.76
CA ILE A 127 -17.41 -17.87 -10.77
C ILE A 127 -17.02 -18.98 -11.74
N SER A 128 -17.14 -20.24 -11.32
CA SER A 128 -16.78 -21.42 -12.12
C SER A 128 -17.87 -22.48 -12.04
N LYS A 129 -18.13 -23.18 -13.15
CA LYS A 129 -19.02 -24.35 -13.21
C LYS A 129 -18.53 -25.30 -14.31
N GLY A 130 -18.20 -26.54 -13.93
CA GLY A 130 -17.51 -27.47 -14.83
C GLY A 130 -16.17 -26.89 -15.31
N HIS A 131 -15.94 -26.89 -16.62
CA HIS A 131 -14.74 -26.33 -17.25
C HIS A 131 -14.82 -24.82 -17.54
N HIS A 132 -15.99 -24.21 -17.35
CA HIS A 132 -16.24 -22.81 -17.67
C HIS A 132 -15.94 -21.92 -16.47
N THR A 133 -15.34 -20.75 -16.73
CA THR A 133 -14.95 -19.79 -15.70
C THR A 133 -15.14 -18.36 -16.19
N VAL A 134 -15.78 -17.54 -15.37
CA VAL A 134 -15.91 -16.09 -15.56
C VAL A 134 -15.18 -15.38 -14.42
N THR A 135 -14.40 -14.35 -14.74
CA THR A 135 -13.67 -13.54 -13.75
C THR A 135 -13.96 -12.06 -13.94
N PHE A 136 -14.21 -11.37 -12.84
CA PHE A 136 -14.46 -9.94 -12.75
C PHE A 136 -13.32 -9.28 -11.98
N TYR A 137 -12.80 -8.16 -12.50
CA TYR A 137 -11.68 -7.41 -11.93
C TYR A 137 -12.12 -6.01 -11.47
N ASP A 138 -11.30 -5.38 -10.63
CA ASP A 138 -11.53 -4.00 -10.18
C ASP A 138 -10.66 -3.04 -11.00
N ILE A 139 -11.25 -2.15 -11.80
CA ILE A 139 -10.49 -1.15 -12.56
C ILE A 139 -10.11 0.08 -11.70
N ALA A 140 -10.87 0.36 -10.63
CA ALA A 140 -10.68 1.56 -9.81
C ALA A 140 -9.31 1.60 -9.14
N GLN A 141 -8.68 0.44 -8.93
CA GLN A 141 -7.34 0.33 -8.36
C GLN A 141 -6.25 1.08 -9.16
N PHE A 142 -6.47 1.29 -10.46
CA PHE A 142 -5.53 1.99 -11.34
C PHE A 142 -5.77 3.51 -11.41
N TYR A 143 -6.96 3.98 -11.01
CA TYR A 143 -7.33 5.39 -11.00
C TYR A 143 -7.25 6.02 -9.59
N GLN A 144 -7.54 5.25 -8.55
CA GLN A 144 -7.51 5.67 -7.14
C GLN A 144 -8.42 6.87 -6.80
N SER A 145 -9.51 7.05 -7.56
CA SER A 145 -10.54 8.09 -7.35
C SER A 145 -11.95 7.51 -7.51
N SER A 146 -12.99 8.33 -7.33
CA SER A 146 -14.36 7.94 -7.72
C SER A 146 -14.48 7.79 -9.24
N LEU A 147 -15.50 7.07 -9.70
CA LEU A 147 -15.78 6.86 -11.14
C LEU A 147 -15.88 8.19 -11.89
N GLN A 148 -16.64 9.13 -11.33
CA GLN A 148 -16.82 10.48 -11.88
C GLN A 148 -15.47 11.18 -12.08
N VAL A 149 -14.69 11.31 -11.00
CA VAL A 149 -13.41 12.02 -11.02
C VAL A 149 -12.41 11.31 -11.94
N ALA A 150 -12.44 9.97 -11.99
CA ALA A 150 -11.61 9.21 -12.91
C ALA A 150 -11.99 9.52 -14.36
N TYR A 151 -13.28 9.50 -14.67
CA TYR A 151 -13.78 9.73 -16.03
C TYR A 151 -13.52 11.17 -16.50
N GLU A 152 -13.85 12.18 -15.69
CA GLU A 152 -13.61 13.59 -16.02
C GLU A 152 -12.14 13.90 -16.27
N ASN A 153 -11.24 13.32 -15.47
CA ASN A 153 -9.80 13.52 -15.62
C ASN A 153 -9.18 12.73 -16.79
N ASN A 154 -9.90 11.78 -17.38
CA ASN A 154 -9.30 10.84 -18.34
C ASN A 154 -10.02 10.74 -19.68
N ILE A 155 -11.33 10.85 -19.73
CA ILE A 155 -12.12 10.61 -20.94
C ILE A 155 -12.74 11.92 -21.40
N GLY A 156 -13.56 12.54 -20.56
CA GLY A 156 -14.24 13.78 -20.90
C GLY A 156 -15.27 14.18 -19.85
N LYS A 157 -16.01 15.26 -20.14
CA LYS A 157 -17.05 15.76 -19.24
C LYS A 157 -18.25 14.81 -19.23
N LEU A 158 -18.91 14.75 -18.08
CA LEU A 158 -20.14 13.98 -17.87
C LEU A 158 -21.37 14.88 -18.07
N ASP A 159 -22.48 14.28 -18.47
CA ASP A 159 -23.76 14.96 -18.68
C ASP A 159 -24.33 15.48 -17.35
N GLU A 160 -24.90 16.68 -17.35
CA GLU A 160 -25.49 17.31 -16.15
C GLU A 160 -26.64 16.49 -15.56
N ASN A 161 -27.45 15.84 -16.39
CA ASN A 161 -28.54 14.98 -15.93
C ASN A 161 -27.98 13.78 -15.15
N TYR A 162 -26.90 13.17 -15.64
CA TYR A 162 -26.22 12.08 -14.93
C TYR A 162 -25.64 12.56 -13.59
N LEU A 163 -25.02 13.74 -13.57
CA LEU A 163 -24.44 14.32 -12.35
C LEU A 163 -25.51 14.66 -11.31
N SER A 164 -26.68 15.14 -11.73
CA SER A 164 -27.80 15.49 -10.84
C SER A 164 -28.38 14.30 -10.06
N LEU A 165 -28.17 13.06 -10.56
CA LEU A 165 -28.65 11.83 -9.94
C LEU A 165 -27.70 11.29 -8.85
N LYS A 166 -26.42 11.65 -8.87
CA LYS A 166 -25.42 11.18 -7.90
C LYS A 166 -25.77 11.56 -6.45
N PRO A 167 -26.14 12.81 -6.12
CA PRO A 167 -26.52 13.19 -4.75
C PRO A 167 -27.78 12.47 -4.26
N LYS A 168 -28.68 12.09 -5.18
CA LYS A 168 -29.97 11.46 -4.88
C LYS A 168 -29.85 9.94 -4.65
N ARG A 169 -28.65 9.36 -4.69
CA ARG A 169 -28.45 7.90 -4.51
C ARG A 169 -29.00 7.38 -3.19
N ASP A 170 -28.97 8.20 -2.13
CA ASP A 170 -29.53 7.81 -0.83
C ASP A 170 -31.07 7.66 -0.86
N GLU A 171 -31.73 8.24 -1.88
CA GLU A 171 -33.18 8.20 -2.08
C GLU A 171 -33.64 7.02 -2.96
N PHE A 172 -32.71 6.21 -3.51
CA PHE A 172 -32.98 5.08 -4.41
C PHE A 172 -33.59 3.87 -3.69
N SER A 173 -34.68 4.10 -2.98
CA SER A 173 -35.52 3.07 -2.39
C SER A 173 -36.22 2.22 -3.46
N PRO A 174 -36.66 0.99 -3.14
CA PRO A 174 -37.46 0.19 -4.06
C PRO A 174 -38.71 0.91 -4.57
N THR A 175 -39.33 1.76 -3.74
CA THR A 175 -40.49 2.58 -4.14
C THR A 175 -40.09 3.65 -5.15
N PHE A 176 -38.97 4.32 -4.94
CA PHE A 176 -38.41 5.28 -5.88
C PHE A 176 -38.04 4.61 -7.20
N TYR A 177 -37.45 3.41 -7.15
CA TYR A 177 -37.15 2.60 -8.34
C TYR A 177 -38.40 2.24 -9.14
N ARG A 178 -39.49 1.81 -8.50
CA ARG A 178 -40.75 1.49 -9.20
C ARG A 178 -41.34 2.70 -9.94
N ARG A 179 -41.12 3.92 -9.43
CA ARG A 179 -41.61 5.15 -10.05
C ARG A 179 -40.68 5.68 -11.15
N ASN A 180 -39.40 5.35 -11.09
CA ASN A 180 -38.36 5.87 -11.97
C ASN A 180 -37.52 4.75 -12.63
N THR A 181 -38.17 3.62 -12.96
CA THR A 181 -37.47 2.39 -13.38
C THR A 181 -36.55 2.60 -14.56
N LYS A 182 -37.03 3.26 -15.62
CA LYS A 182 -36.24 3.53 -16.82
C LYS A 182 -35.01 4.39 -16.50
N MET A 183 -35.21 5.49 -15.77
CA MET A 183 -34.15 6.41 -15.37
C MET A 183 -33.04 5.72 -14.58
N LEU A 184 -33.37 4.86 -13.62
CA LEU A 184 -32.38 4.15 -12.81
C LEU A 184 -31.65 3.04 -13.57
N ARG A 185 -32.35 2.35 -14.48
CA ARG A 185 -31.69 1.40 -15.40
C ARG A 185 -30.71 2.12 -16.30
N ASP A 186 -31.12 3.22 -16.92
CA ASP A 186 -30.27 4.03 -17.79
C ASP A 186 -29.07 4.60 -17.02
N TYR A 187 -29.25 5.02 -15.76
CA TYR A 187 -28.18 5.45 -14.87
C TYR A 187 -27.16 4.33 -14.58
N CYS A 188 -27.62 3.15 -14.17
CA CYS A 188 -26.75 2.01 -13.85
C CYS A 188 -26.01 1.50 -15.10
N ILE A 189 -26.69 1.43 -16.25
CA ILE A 189 -26.08 1.13 -17.55
C ILE A 189 -25.03 2.19 -17.90
N LYS A 190 -25.30 3.48 -17.63
CA LYS A 190 -24.32 4.54 -17.85
C LYS A 190 -23.07 4.34 -16.98
N ASP A 191 -23.21 4.02 -15.69
CA ASP A 191 -22.06 3.68 -14.81
C ASP A 191 -21.23 2.51 -15.39
N CYS A 192 -21.89 1.50 -15.97
CA CYS A 192 -21.22 0.41 -16.69
C CYS A 192 -20.46 0.91 -17.94
N ILE A 193 -21.08 1.74 -18.78
CA ILE A 193 -20.46 2.30 -19.99
C ILE A 193 -19.21 3.11 -19.63
N LEU A 194 -19.31 4.02 -18.67
CA LEU A 194 -18.17 4.83 -18.20
C LEU A 194 -17.02 3.95 -17.69
N THR A 195 -17.35 2.89 -16.96
CA THR A 195 -16.39 1.91 -16.45
C THR A 195 -15.71 1.14 -17.59
N LYS A 196 -16.45 0.74 -18.63
CA LYS A 196 -15.90 0.09 -19.82
C LYS A 196 -14.93 1.01 -20.56
N GLU A 197 -15.30 2.26 -20.81
CA GLU A 197 -14.45 3.22 -21.51
C GLU A 197 -13.15 3.51 -20.75
N LEU A 198 -13.22 3.65 -19.43
CA LEU A 198 -12.04 3.76 -18.57
C LEU A 198 -11.17 2.50 -18.68
N SER A 199 -11.78 1.32 -18.62
CA SER A 199 -11.05 0.05 -18.74
C SER A 199 -10.33 -0.06 -20.08
N GLU A 200 -11.02 0.24 -21.18
CA GLU A 200 -10.43 0.27 -22.53
C GLU A 200 -9.28 1.27 -22.64
N LYS A 201 -9.45 2.49 -22.11
CA LYS A 201 -8.37 3.49 -22.09
C LYS A 201 -7.16 2.97 -21.32
N TRP A 202 -7.35 2.44 -20.11
CA TRP A 202 -6.26 1.92 -19.30
C TRP A 202 -5.50 0.80 -20.00
N ILE A 203 -6.23 -0.15 -20.59
CA ILE A 203 -5.68 -1.30 -21.31
C ILE A 203 -4.87 -0.85 -22.52
N LYS A 204 -5.38 0.13 -23.30
CA LYS A 204 -4.65 0.74 -24.42
C LYS A 204 -3.38 1.44 -23.96
N LEU A 205 -3.44 2.21 -22.86
CA LEU A 205 -2.26 2.86 -22.29
C LEU A 205 -1.22 1.85 -21.79
N PHE A 206 -1.65 0.79 -21.11
CA PHE A 206 -0.76 -0.26 -20.65
C PHE A 206 -0.02 -0.93 -21.82
N HIS A 207 -0.76 -1.32 -22.86
CA HIS A 207 -0.16 -1.91 -24.06
C HIS A 207 0.81 -0.94 -24.75
N LYS A 208 0.45 0.34 -24.90
CA LYS A 208 1.35 1.36 -25.47
C LYS A 208 2.61 1.57 -24.60
N ALA A 209 2.50 1.38 -23.29
CA ALA A 209 3.63 1.56 -22.37
C ALA A 209 4.62 0.39 -22.43
N PHE A 210 4.12 -0.86 -22.52
CA PHE A 210 4.88 -2.08 -22.27
C PHE A 210 4.86 -3.12 -23.41
N GLY A 211 4.09 -2.90 -24.48
CA GLY A 211 4.12 -3.71 -25.70
C GLY A 211 3.38 -5.06 -25.64
N PHE A 212 2.58 -5.34 -24.61
CA PHE A 212 1.80 -6.59 -24.52
C PHE A 212 0.49 -6.41 -23.74
N TYR A 213 -0.43 -7.36 -23.88
CA TYR A 213 -1.59 -7.49 -22.99
C TYR A 213 -1.43 -8.65 -22.00
N PRO A 214 -1.68 -8.43 -20.71
CA PRO A 214 -1.66 -9.49 -19.71
C PRO A 214 -2.92 -10.35 -19.81
N LEU A 215 -2.80 -11.63 -19.47
CA LEU A 215 -3.94 -12.55 -19.43
C LEU A 215 -5.03 -12.11 -18.42
N LYS A 216 -4.62 -11.45 -17.32
CA LYS A 216 -5.48 -11.11 -16.18
C LYS A 216 -5.16 -9.71 -15.64
N TRP A 217 -6.16 -9.03 -15.09
CA TRP A 217 -6.06 -7.68 -14.52
C TRP A 217 -6.23 -7.66 -13.00
N VAL A 218 -5.57 -8.60 -12.31
CA VAL A 218 -5.80 -8.87 -10.87
C VAL A 218 -5.33 -7.72 -9.98
N SER A 219 -4.09 -7.26 -10.17
CA SER A 219 -3.55 -6.16 -9.38
C SER A 219 -2.33 -5.50 -10.01
N SER A 220 -1.99 -4.30 -9.56
CA SER A 220 -0.75 -3.62 -9.96
C SER A 220 0.51 -4.47 -9.72
N GLY A 221 0.56 -5.24 -8.63
CA GLY A 221 1.64 -6.18 -8.35
C GLY A 221 1.67 -7.39 -9.28
N TYR A 222 0.52 -7.88 -9.75
CA TYR A 222 0.48 -8.91 -10.79
C TYR A 222 1.00 -8.34 -12.12
N LEU A 223 0.55 -7.15 -12.51
CA LEU A 223 1.03 -6.49 -13.72
C LEU A 223 2.53 -6.23 -13.67
N ALA A 224 3.07 -5.78 -12.52
CA ALA A 224 4.51 -5.57 -12.36
C ALA A 224 5.33 -6.86 -12.53
N GLU A 225 4.85 -8.00 -12.00
CA GLU A 225 5.47 -9.29 -12.28
C GLU A 225 5.49 -9.59 -13.78
N LYS A 226 4.37 -9.39 -14.48
CA LYS A 226 4.30 -9.69 -15.92
C LYS A 226 5.12 -8.74 -16.76
N VAL A 227 5.21 -7.46 -16.40
CA VAL A 227 6.09 -6.50 -17.08
C VAL A 227 7.55 -6.94 -16.96
N LEU A 228 8.03 -7.29 -15.76
CA LEU A 228 9.41 -7.77 -15.57
C LEU A 228 9.70 -9.02 -16.41
N ILE A 229 8.81 -10.02 -16.35
CA ILE A 229 8.97 -11.28 -17.11
C ILE A 229 8.99 -11.02 -18.62
N ASN A 230 8.06 -10.23 -19.15
CA ASN A 230 7.97 -9.98 -20.60
C ASN A 230 9.12 -9.11 -21.14
N HIS A 231 9.84 -8.39 -20.26
CA HIS A 231 11.03 -7.61 -20.63
C HIS A 231 12.34 -8.35 -20.32
N GLY A 232 12.28 -9.65 -20.01
CA GLY A 232 13.48 -10.45 -19.72
C GLY A 232 14.21 -10.06 -18.44
N ILE A 233 13.53 -9.39 -17.49
CA ILE A 233 14.12 -8.98 -16.23
C ILE A 233 14.01 -10.12 -15.22
N GLU A 234 15.12 -10.82 -15.02
CA GLU A 234 15.18 -12.01 -14.17
C GLU A 234 15.37 -11.65 -12.70
N ILE A 235 14.38 -12.01 -11.88
CA ILE A 235 14.48 -11.96 -10.41
C ILE A 235 14.83 -13.37 -9.90
N PRO A 236 15.95 -13.52 -9.15
CA PRO A 236 16.37 -14.79 -8.57
C PRO A 236 15.24 -15.46 -7.79
N THR A 237 15.14 -16.77 -7.94
CA THR A 237 14.16 -17.57 -7.20
C THR A 237 14.55 -17.65 -5.72
N PHE A 238 13.62 -18.10 -4.89
CA PHE A 238 13.89 -18.28 -3.47
C PHE A 238 15.03 -19.28 -3.25
N ASP A 239 15.01 -20.40 -3.98
CA ASP A 239 15.95 -21.51 -3.85
C ASP A 239 17.33 -21.24 -4.47
N SER A 240 17.49 -20.16 -5.27
CA SER A 240 18.79 -19.80 -5.84
C SER A 240 19.74 -19.14 -4.84
N ILE A 241 19.27 -18.82 -3.63
CA ILE A 241 20.08 -18.24 -2.55
C ILE A 241 19.89 -19.13 -1.30
N PRO A 242 20.96 -19.50 -0.59
CA PRO A 242 20.86 -20.34 0.61
C PRO A 242 19.85 -19.82 1.64
N TYR A 243 19.15 -20.75 2.29
CA TYR A 243 18.04 -20.45 3.19
C TYR A 243 18.45 -19.55 4.36
N GLU A 244 19.66 -19.72 4.90
CA GLU A 244 20.20 -18.97 6.02
C GLU A 244 20.35 -17.48 5.67
N ILE A 245 20.74 -17.18 4.43
CA ILE A 245 20.87 -15.82 3.91
C ILE A 245 19.48 -15.22 3.71
N GLN A 246 18.55 -15.98 3.12
CA GLN A 246 17.16 -15.55 2.96
C GLN A 246 16.49 -15.26 4.31
N ASP A 247 16.73 -16.09 5.32
CA ASP A 247 16.17 -15.94 6.66
C ASP A 247 16.79 -14.72 7.37
N LEU A 248 18.11 -14.52 7.30
CA LEU A 248 18.74 -13.32 7.84
C LEU A 248 18.24 -12.05 7.14
N ALA A 249 18.11 -12.06 5.82
CA ALA A 249 17.51 -10.97 5.06
C ALA A 249 16.06 -10.68 5.51
N PHE A 250 15.28 -11.74 5.73
CA PHE A 250 13.91 -11.62 6.21
C PHE A 250 13.81 -11.04 7.62
N ARG A 251 14.76 -11.38 8.51
CA ARG A 251 14.88 -10.78 9.85
C ARG A 251 15.29 -9.32 9.80
N SER A 252 16.16 -8.95 8.86
CA SER A 252 16.56 -7.56 8.55
C SER A 252 15.48 -6.74 7.85
N TYR A 253 14.35 -7.34 7.45
CA TYR A 253 13.27 -6.59 6.82
C TYR A 253 12.50 -5.76 7.84
N PHE A 254 12.60 -4.44 7.72
CA PHE A 254 11.72 -3.47 8.36
C PHE A 254 10.97 -2.65 7.29
N GLY A 255 9.85 -2.02 7.66
CA GLY A 255 9.12 -1.11 6.78
C GLY A 255 9.83 0.22 6.58
N GLY A 256 9.15 1.19 5.96
CA GLY A 256 9.64 2.58 5.90
C GLY A 256 9.75 3.22 7.29
N ARG A 257 10.60 4.25 7.43
CA ARG A 257 10.70 5.05 8.66
C ARG A 257 9.48 5.97 8.75
N PHE A 258 8.63 5.72 9.75
CA PHE A 258 7.51 6.59 10.13
C PHE A 258 7.74 7.04 11.56
N GLU A 259 8.20 8.27 11.71
CA GLU A 259 8.62 8.82 12.99
C GLU A 259 8.39 10.33 12.99
N ILE A 260 7.80 10.84 14.06
CA ILE A 260 7.63 12.28 14.29
C ILE A 260 8.55 12.66 15.43
N LEU A 261 9.30 13.73 15.24
CA LEU A 261 10.25 14.27 16.20
C LEU A 261 9.70 15.53 16.90
N LYS A 262 8.78 16.24 16.23
CA LYS A 262 8.07 17.42 16.75
C LYS A 262 6.56 17.30 16.53
N ARG A 263 5.75 17.53 17.56
CA ARG A 263 4.28 17.43 17.47
C ARG A 263 3.57 18.67 18.01
N GLY A 264 2.40 18.99 17.49
CA GLY A 264 1.65 20.22 17.78
C GLY A 264 1.68 21.16 16.58
N PHE A 265 1.66 22.47 16.85
CA PHE A 265 1.78 23.51 15.83
C PHE A 265 3.25 23.73 15.46
N ILE A 266 3.61 23.33 14.25
CA ILE A 266 4.96 23.48 13.71
C ILE A 266 5.16 24.87 13.12
N GLY A 267 4.10 25.48 12.59
CA GLY A 267 4.19 26.74 11.84
C GLY A 267 4.71 26.50 10.43
N THR A 268 5.87 27.09 10.10
CA THR A 268 6.48 26.92 8.78
C THR A 268 7.24 25.60 8.69
N ALA A 269 6.88 24.78 7.70
CA ALA A 269 7.64 23.59 7.37
C ALA A 269 7.71 23.33 5.86
N HIS A 270 8.75 22.59 5.49
CA HIS A 270 9.14 22.26 4.14
C HIS A 270 9.11 20.73 3.97
N LEU A 271 8.62 20.25 2.83
CA LEU A 271 8.53 18.82 2.52
C LEU A 271 9.46 18.46 1.38
N TYR A 272 10.28 17.45 1.60
CA TYR A 272 11.18 16.87 0.62
C TYR A 272 10.87 15.37 0.46
N ASP A 273 10.93 14.87 -0.77
CA ASP A 273 10.59 13.47 -1.10
C ASP A 273 11.67 12.88 -2.02
N ILE A 274 12.07 11.63 -1.80
CA ILE A 274 13.01 10.96 -2.69
C ILE A 274 12.26 10.55 -3.96
N ASN A 275 12.72 11.04 -5.11
CA ASN A 275 12.15 10.69 -6.40
C ASN A 275 12.20 9.18 -6.68
N SER A 276 11.06 8.50 -6.49
CA SER A 276 10.92 7.05 -6.71
C SER A 276 11.95 6.23 -5.92
N ALA A 277 11.97 6.42 -4.59
CA ALA A 277 12.94 5.80 -3.68
C ALA A 277 13.13 4.29 -3.88
N TYR A 278 12.04 3.51 -3.94
CA TYR A 278 12.14 2.06 -4.11
C TYR A 278 12.62 1.64 -5.51
N PRO A 279 12.10 2.20 -6.61
CA PRO A 279 12.73 2.03 -7.93
C PRO A 279 14.22 2.37 -7.93
N TYR A 280 14.64 3.48 -7.31
CA TYR A 280 16.05 3.84 -7.22
C TYR A 280 16.86 2.79 -6.45
N ALA A 281 16.38 2.31 -5.31
CA ALA A 281 17.06 1.25 -4.56
C ALA A 281 17.24 -0.02 -5.42
N ILE A 282 16.25 -0.38 -6.24
CA ILE A 282 16.36 -1.54 -7.16
C ILE A 282 17.56 -1.39 -8.12
N THR A 283 17.89 -0.17 -8.57
CA THR A 283 19.04 0.06 -9.49
C THR A 283 20.41 -0.14 -8.84
N LYS A 284 20.43 -0.29 -7.51
CA LYS A 284 21.63 -0.49 -6.69
C LYS A 284 21.85 -1.95 -6.29
N ILE A 285 20.92 -2.85 -6.64
CA ILE A 285 21.08 -4.27 -6.38
C ILE A 285 22.07 -4.85 -7.39
N PRO A 286 23.20 -5.43 -6.94
CA PRO A 286 24.13 -6.10 -7.84
C PRO A 286 23.50 -7.37 -8.42
N ASP A 287 24.06 -7.90 -9.51
CA ASP A 287 23.67 -9.22 -10.01
C ASP A 287 23.99 -10.30 -8.97
N LEU A 288 22.94 -10.88 -8.39
CA LEU A 288 23.03 -11.89 -7.34
C LEU A 288 23.42 -13.27 -7.88
N THR A 289 23.45 -13.47 -9.20
CA THR A 289 23.85 -14.72 -9.84
C THR A 289 25.36 -14.85 -10.03
N HIS A 290 26.08 -13.71 -10.05
CA HIS A 290 27.52 -13.63 -10.29
C HIS A 290 28.26 -13.06 -9.08
N GLY A 291 28.63 -13.92 -8.13
CA GLY A 291 29.39 -13.52 -6.95
C GLY A 291 29.40 -14.58 -5.87
N ARG A 292 29.76 -14.18 -4.65
CA ARG A 292 29.77 -15.08 -3.48
C ARG A 292 29.24 -14.40 -2.24
N TRP A 293 28.60 -15.19 -1.40
CA TRP A 293 28.20 -14.80 -0.05
C TRP A 293 29.31 -15.12 0.94
N ILE A 294 29.62 -14.16 1.80
CA ILE A 294 30.67 -14.28 2.82
C ILE A 294 30.03 -14.05 4.18
N CYS A 295 30.29 -14.97 5.11
CA CYS A 295 29.94 -14.83 6.51
C CYS A 295 31.15 -14.34 7.30
N ARG A 296 30.99 -13.23 8.03
CA ARG A 296 32.03 -12.68 8.92
C ARG A 296 31.44 -11.65 9.89
N LYS A 297 32.15 -11.31 10.96
CA LYS A 297 31.74 -10.32 11.97
C LYS A 297 32.30 -8.91 11.72
N SER A 298 32.47 -8.53 10.45
CA SER A 298 33.00 -7.23 10.03
C SER A 298 32.50 -6.86 8.62
N ILE A 299 32.47 -5.59 8.25
CA ILE A 299 32.02 -5.17 6.91
C ILE A 299 33.10 -5.49 5.88
N HIS A 300 32.80 -6.28 4.85
CA HIS A 300 33.70 -6.57 3.73
C HIS A 300 33.83 -5.37 2.80
N LYS A 301 35.06 -4.96 2.51
CA LYS A 301 35.37 -3.78 1.68
C LYS A 301 34.68 -3.82 0.30
N ASP A 302 34.64 -5.00 -0.30
CA ASP A 302 34.06 -5.21 -1.63
C ASP A 302 32.58 -5.64 -1.60
N ALA A 303 31.95 -5.74 -0.41
CA ALA A 303 30.54 -6.09 -0.33
C ALA A 303 29.67 -4.93 -0.85
N LYS A 304 28.69 -5.27 -1.69
CA LYS A 304 27.73 -4.30 -2.22
C LYS A 304 26.32 -4.47 -1.66
N LEU A 305 26.06 -5.61 -1.02
CA LEU A 305 24.81 -5.95 -0.37
C LEU A 305 25.09 -6.83 0.84
N GLY A 306 24.30 -6.74 1.89
CA GLY A 306 24.45 -7.63 3.04
C GLY A 306 23.41 -7.38 4.14
N PHE A 307 23.32 -8.35 5.05
CA PHE A 307 22.40 -8.36 6.18
C PHE A 307 23.16 -8.74 7.43
N PHE A 308 22.83 -8.05 8.53
CA PHE A 308 23.61 -8.09 9.76
C PHE A 308 22.70 -8.24 10.96
N LYS A 309 23.16 -9.03 11.93
CA LYS A 309 22.73 -8.93 13.33
C LYS A 309 23.78 -8.10 14.06
N ILE A 310 23.34 -7.06 14.75
CA ILE A 310 24.23 -6.14 15.47
C ILE A 310 23.83 -6.00 16.93
N ARG A 311 24.81 -5.63 17.75
CA ARG A 311 24.61 -5.10 19.10
C ARG A 311 24.97 -3.63 19.09
N THR A 312 24.05 -2.77 19.47
CA THR A 312 24.25 -1.32 19.47
C THR A 312 24.81 -0.82 20.80
N ASN A 313 25.40 0.37 20.76
CA ASN A 313 25.79 1.17 21.90
C ASN A 313 25.67 2.66 21.51
N ILE A 314 24.43 3.07 21.20
CA ILE A 314 24.15 4.43 20.72
C ILE A 314 24.02 5.37 21.93
N PRO A 315 24.68 6.55 21.93
CA PRO A 315 24.52 7.54 22.99
C PRO A 315 23.04 7.89 23.23
N ASP A 316 22.63 7.94 24.49
CA ASP A 316 21.23 8.23 24.87
C ASP A 316 20.70 9.53 24.26
N CYS A 317 21.59 10.52 24.12
CA CYS A 317 21.29 11.85 23.59
C CYS A 317 21.29 11.95 22.05
N LYS A 318 21.63 10.88 21.30
CA LYS A 318 21.62 10.90 19.83
C LYS A 318 20.20 11.16 19.34
N TYR A 319 19.95 12.35 18.81
CA TYR A 319 18.59 12.82 18.52
C TYR A 319 17.85 11.95 17.50
N ILE A 320 18.53 11.54 16.44
CA ILE A 320 18.01 10.64 15.42
C ILE A 320 18.83 9.35 15.46
N PRO A 321 18.35 8.26 16.10
CA PRO A 321 19.08 7.01 16.05
C PRO A 321 19.06 6.36 14.66
N PRO A 322 20.13 5.64 14.26
CA PRO A 322 20.29 5.08 12.92
C PRO A 322 19.48 3.79 12.71
N PHE A 323 19.35 2.95 13.74
CA PHE A 323 18.90 1.58 13.55
C PHE A 323 17.44 1.34 13.97
N PRO A 324 16.68 0.57 13.17
CA PRO A 324 15.32 0.18 13.50
C PRO A 324 15.28 -0.81 14.66
N PHE A 325 14.24 -0.72 15.47
CA PHE A 325 13.90 -1.72 16.49
C PHE A 325 12.39 -1.96 16.46
N ARG A 326 11.99 -3.21 16.23
CA ARG A 326 10.59 -3.65 16.28
C ARG A 326 10.22 -4.12 17.68
N ILE A 327 9.06 -3.64 18.14
CA ILE A 327 8.38 -4.06 19.36
C ILE A 327 6.94 -4.39 18.99
N LYS A 328 6.56 -5.65 19.12
CA LYS A 328 5.28 -6.21 18.65
C LYS A 328 5.08 -5.85 17.16
N ASN A 329 4.11 -5.00 16.86
CA ASN A 329 3.81 -4.52 15.50
C ASN A 329 4.32 -3.10 15.23
N ASN A 330 4.98 -2.46 16.19
CA ASN A 330 5.49 -1.09 16.09
C ASN A 330 6.97 -1.09 15.71
N LEU A 331 7.34 -0.14 14.86
CA LEU A 331 8.72 0.14 14.50
C LEU A 331 9.13 1.47 15.14
N VAL A 332 10.16 1.43 15.98
CA VAL A 332 10.79 2.57 16.66
C VAL A 332 12.28 2.63 16.32
N PHE A 333 12.92 3.76 16.63
CA PHE A 333 14.35 4.01 16.41
C PHE A 333 14.96 4.46 17.74
N PRO A 334 15.32 3.52 18.64
CA PRO A 334 15.78 3.83 19.98
C PRO A 334 17.29 4.11 20.04
N SER A 335 17.73 4.74 21.14
CA SER A 335 19.14 4.84 21.54
C SER A 335 19.48 3.79 22.61
N GLY A 336 20.73 3.75 23.07
CA GLY A 336 21.21 2.81 24.08
C GLY A 336 21.73 1.48 23.52
N ARG A 337 21.79 0.46 24.38
CA ARG A 337 22.31 -0.88 24.08
C ARG A 337 21.19 -1.87 23.78
N PHE A 338 21.17 -2.40 22.56
CA PHE A 338 20.18 -3.41 22.15
C PHE A 338 20.70 -4.27 21.00
N GLU A 339 20.04 -5.39 20.73
CA GLU A 339 20.30 -6.22 19.55
C GLU A 339 19.22 -6.01 18.49
N THR A 340 19.64 -5.76 17.27
CA THR A 340 18.74 -5.63 16.12
C THR A 340 19.35 -6.21 14.85
N TYR A 341 18.57 -6.18 13.78
CA TYR A 341 19.00 -6.54 12.44
C TYR A 341 19.03 -5.30 11.56
N CYS A 342 19.90 -5.28 10.56
CA CYS A 342 19.97 -4.19 9.59
C CYS A 342 20.57 -4.65 8.27
N THR A 343 20.59 -3.74 7.31
CA THR A 343 21.23 -3.92 6.00
C THR A 343 22.61 -3.29 5.98
N LEU A 344 23.44 -3.69 5.00
CA LEU A 344 24.76 -3.07 4.76
C LEU A 344 24.67 -1.55 4.61
N THR A 345 23.67 -1.07 3.88
CA THR A 345 23.47 0.36 3.61
C THR A 345 23.15 1.15 4.88
N GLU A 346 22.41 0.55 5.83
CA GLU A 346 22.13 1.19 7.11
C GLU A 346 23.39 1.27 7.98
N LEU A 347 24.25 0.24 7.96
CA LEU A 347 25.54 0.29 8.65
C LEU A 347 26.48 1.35 8.06
N GLN A 348 26.53 1.44 6.73
CA GLN A 348 27.36 2.42 6.02
C GLN A 348 26.85 3.86 6.19
N ALA A 349 25.54 4.05 6.43
CA ALA A 349 24.96 5.36 6.69
C ALA A 349 25.17 5.84 8.14
N CYS A 350 25.49 4.93 9.07
CA CYS A 350 25.81 5.29 10.44
C CYS A 350 27.15 6.04 10.48
N GLU A 351 27.12 7.25 11.01
CA GLU A 351 28.26 8.18 11.04
C GLU A 351 29.38 7.76 12.00
N ASN A 352 29.06 6.93 12.98
CA ASN A 352 30.02 6.45 13.97
C ASN A 352 29.98 4.90 14.07
N PRO A 353 31.04 4.20 13.64
CA PRO A 353 31.10 2.74 13.74
C PRO A 353 31.10 2.22 15.18
N ASP A 354 31.47 3.03 16.18
CA ASP A 354 31.46 2.63 17.59
C ASP A 354 30.03 2.46 18.15
N PHE A 355 29.02 2.90 17.42
CA PHE A 355 27.62 2.73 17.80
C PHE A 355 27.13 1.29 17.64
N TYR A 356 27.91 0.39 17.03
CA TYR A 356 27.52 -1.00 16.87
C TYR A 356 28.71 -1.98 16.82
N GLY A 357 28.48 -3.18 17.32
CA GLY A 357 29.30 -4.37 17.07
C GLY A 357 28.53 -5.37 16.20
N ILE A 358 29.20 -5.95 15.21
CA ILE A 358 28.60 -6.97 14.33
C ILE A 358 28.67 -8.33 15.02
N LEU A 359 27.50 -8.94 15.26
CA LEU A 359 27.40 -10.27 15.88
C LEU A 359 27.39 -11.39 14.84
N ASP A 360 26.71 -11.16 13.72
CA ASP A 360 26.57 -12.11 12.62
C ASP A 360 26.27 -11.35 11.32
N SER A 361 26.69 -11.88 10.17
CA SER A 361 26.35 -11.29 8.87
C SER A 361 26.49 -12.24 7.70
N TRP A 362 25.72 -11.96 6.66
CA TRP A 362 25.94 -12.47 5.31
C TRP A 362 26.05 -11.31 4.34
N GLN A 363 27.13 -11.29 3.56
CA GLN A 363 27.48 -10.20 2.67
C GLN A 363 27.76 -10.72 1.28
N PHE A 364 27.19 -10.08 0.27
CA PHE A 364 27.39 -10.43 -1.12
C PHE A 364 28.52 -9.59 -1.73
N VAL A 365 29.55 -10.29 -2.22
CA VAL A 365 30.64 -9.72 -3.00
C VAL A 365 30.44 -10.15 -4.45
N PRO A 366 30.07 -9.22 -5.35
CA PRO A 366 29.89 -9.55 -6.75
C PRO A 366 31.24 -9.85 -7.42
N SER A 367 31.25 -10.77 -8.38
CA SER A 367 32.46 -11.02 -9.20
C SER A 367 32.66 -9.96 -10.28
N ARG A 368 31.59 -9.23 -10.63
CA ARG A 368 31.58 -8.14 -11.61
C ARG A 368 30.60 -7.06 -11.16
N GLU A 369 30.92 -5.78 -11.35
CA GLU A 369 30.01 -4.68 -11.02
C GLU A 369 28.88 -4.54 -12.07
N THR A 370 27.95 -5.48 -12.05
CA THR A 370 26.77 -5.51 -12.92
C THR A 370 25.50 -5.29 -12.10
N TYR A 371 24.55 -4.53 -12.66
CA TYR A 371 23.31 -4.13 -11.98
C TYR A 371 22.12 -4.41 -12.90
N PRO A 372 21.57 -5.64 -12.90
CA PRO A 372 20.70 -6.15 -13.96
C PRO A 372 19.38 -5.36 -14.10
N TYR A 373 18.93 -4.71 -13.04
CA TYR A 373 17.67 -3.97 -13.02
C TYR A 373 17.83 -2.49 -13.38
N ARG A 374 19.07 -1.97 -13.38
CA ARG A 374 19.33 -0.53 -13.46
C ARG A 374 18.78 0.07 -14.76
N GLN A 375 19.19 -0.51 -15.89
CA GLN A 375 18.83 0.01 -17.21
C GLN A 375 17.30 0.10 -17.37
N PHE A 376 16.58 -1.00 -17.11
CA PHE A 376 15.13 -1.04 -17.22
C PHE A 376 14.43 0.03 -16.37
N ILE A 377 14.84 0.17 -15.10
CA ILE A 377 14.23 1.16 -14.19
C ILE A 377 14.53 2.59 -14.63
N GLU A 378 15.77 2.89 -14.99
CA GLU A 378 16.20 4.23 -15.43
C GLU A 378 15.51 4.63 -16.73
N GLU A 379 15.44 3.74 -17.72
CA GLU A 379 14.73 3.99 -18.98
C GLU A 379 13.23 4.25 -18.74
N MET A 380 12.58 3.42 -17.92
CA MET A 380 11.17 3.60 -17.59
C MET A 380 10.93 4.92 -16.83
N TYR A 381 11.81 5.27 -15.90
CA TYR A 381 11.71 6.52 -15.15
C TYR A 381 11.91 7.75 -16.06
N LEU A 382 12.92 7.73 -16.93
CA LEU A 382 13.17 8.80 -17.90
C LEU A 382 12.02 8.95 -18.91
N LYS A 383 11.49 7.82 -19.42
CA LYS A 383 10.28 7.81 -20.27
C LYS A 383 9.12 8.45 -19.53
N ARG A 384 8.90 8.10 -18.27
CA ARG A 384 7.85 8.68 -17.43
C ARG A 384 8.03 10.19 -17.23
N LEU A 385 9.25 10.68 -16.98
CA LEU A 385 9.51 12.12 -16.82
C LEU A 385 9.17 12.90 -18.09
N LYS A 386 9.61 12.41 -19.25
CA LYS A 386 9.29 13.01 -20.56
C LYS A 386 7.78 13.09 -20.80
N LEU A 387 7.05 12.02 -20.45
CA LEU A 387 5.58 11.98 -20.56
C LEU A 387 4.89 12.91 -19.55
N LYS A 388 5.38 12.96 -18.31
CA LYS A 388 4.85 13.85 -17.27
C LYS A 388 4.99 15.32 -17.66
N ALA A 389 6.12 15.71 -18.26
CA ALA A 389 6.34 17.08 -18.74
C ALA A 389 5.37 17.48 -19.87
N LYS A 390 4.91 16.51 -20.66
CA LYS A 390 3.90 16.69 -21.72
C LYS A 390 2.46 16.52 -21.22
N ASN A 391 2.26 16.29 -19.92
CA ASN A 391 0.98 15.89 -19.33
C ASN A 391 0.33 14.68 -20.03
N ASP A 392 1.16 13.75 -20.55
CA ASP A 392 0.70 12.58 -21.29
C ASP A 392 0.22 11.49 -20.31
N PRO A 393 -1.02 10.99 -20.44
CA PRO A 393 -1.58 9.97 -19.55
C PRO A 393 -0.81 8.64 -19.57
N LEU A 394 0.02 8.39 -20.59
CA LEU A 394 0.88 7.20 -20.69
C LEU A 394 1.89 7.09 -19.53
N GLN A 395 2.16 8.18 -18.80
CA GLN A 395 2.99 8.13 -17.59
C GLN A 395 2.36 7.32 -16.45
N ALA A 396 1.03 7.17 -16.41
CA ALA A 396 0.32 6.55 -15.29
C ALA A 396 0.61 5.05 -15.14
N PRO A 397 0.51 4.19 -16.19
CA PRO A 397 0.93 2.80 -16.10
C PRO A 397 2.37 2.64 -15.62
N ILE A 398 3.30 3.44 -16.15
CA ILE A 398 4.73 3.39 -15.76
C ILE A 398 4.90 3.69 -14.27
N LYS A 399 4.25 4.74 -13.77
CA LYS A 399 4.27 5.08 -12.33
C LYS A 399 3.78 3.93 -11.46
N ILE A 400 2.64 3.32 -11.83
CA ILE A 400 2.02 2.25 -11.04
C ILE A 400 2.91 1.01 -11.02
N ILE A 401 3.46 0.63 -12.17
CA ILE A 401 4.31 -0.57 -12.28
C ILE A 401 5.60 -0.41 -11.49
N LEU A 402 6.35 0.70 -11.67
CA LEU A 402 7.59 0.95 -10.94
C LEU A 402 7.39 0.85 -9.42
N ASN A 403 6.33 1.48 -8.90
CA ASN A 403 6.02 1.45 -7.46
C ASN A 403 5.56 0.07 -6.96
N SER A 404 5.08 -0.80 -7.86
CA SER A 404 4.54 -2.12 -7.51
C SER A 404 5.58 -3.24 -7.51
N ILE A 405 6.76 -3.03 -8.12
CA ILE A 405 7.83 -4.04 -8.18
C ILE A 405 8.26 -4.47 -6.77
N TYR A 406 8.61 -3.50 -5.91
CA TYR A 406 8.99 -3.76 -4.52
C TYR A 406 7.93 -4.62 -3.79
N GLY A 407 6.67 -4.19 -3.81
CA GLY A 407 5.60 -4.89 -3.10
C GLY A 407 5.39 -6.33 -3.59
N LYS A 408 5.70 -6.58 -4.86
CA LYS A 408 5.62 -7.91 -5.45
C LYS A 408 6.73 -8.84 -4.97
N THR A 409 7.93 -8.32 -4.73
CA THR A 409 9.05 -9.10 -4.17
C THR A 409 8.82 -9.51 -2.71
N GLY A 410 7.99 -8.80 -1.95
CA GLY A 410 7.58 -9.16 -0.59
C GLY A 410 6.27 -9.94 -0.48
N GLN A 411 5.64 -10.32 -1.61
CA GLN A 411 4.28 -10.86 -1.61
C GLN A 411 4.21 -12.29 -1.04
N LYS A 412 3.28 -12.48 -0.10
CA LYS A 412 2.83 -13.79 0.39
C LYS A 412 1.31 -13.83 0.54
N VAL A 413 0.71 -15.01 0.37
CA VAL A 413 -0.74 -15.25 0.52
C VAL A 413 -0.92 -16.48 1.40
N ASN A 414 -1.67 -16.39 2.49
CA ASN A 414 -1.90 -17.51 3.44
C ASN A 414 -0.60 -18.21 3.88
N ARG A 415 0.44 -17.42 4.22
CA ARG A 415 1.79 -17.91 4.57
C ARG A 415 2.51 -18.66 3.44
N VAL A 416 2.08 -18.52 2.20
CA VAL A 416 2.70 -19.10 1.01
C VAL A 416 3.38 -18.00 0.19
N ILE A 417 4.59 -18.26 -0.28
CA ILE A 417 5.35 -17.27 -1.06
C ILE A 417 4.72 -16.99 -2.45
N GLY A 418 4.89 -15.76 -2.93
CA GLY A 418 4.56 -15.34 -4.28
C GLY A 418 5.65 -15.71 -5.29
N ASN A 419 5.36 -15.56 -6.58
CA ASN A 419 6.28 -15.92 -7.66
C ASN A 419 7.60 -15.14 -7.59
N LEU A 420 7.57 -13.83 -7.31
CA LEU A 420 8.80 -13.02 -7.20
C LEU A 420 9.27 -12.85 -5.74
N PHE A 421 8.76 -13.66 -4.81
CA PHE A 421 9.11 -13.52 -3.40
C PHE A 421 10.62 -13.71 -3.19
N ASN A 422 11.29 -12.68 -2.68
CA ASN A 422 12.75 -12.69 -2.50
C ASN A 422 13.16 -11.75 -1.33
N PRO A 423 13.36 -12.29 -0.11
CA PRO A 423 13.80 -11.56 1.08
C PRO A 423 15.02 -10.66 0.88
N VAL A 424 16.04 -11.15 0.17
CA VAL A 424 17.25 -10.37 -0.13
C VAL A 424 16.89 -9.06 -0.82
N ILE A 425 16.02 -9.10 -1.83
CA ILE A 425 15.63 -7.92 -2.60
C ILE A 425 14.80 -6.94 -1.77
N PHE A 426 13.69 -7.38 -1.15
CA PHE A 426 12.81 -6.43 -0.48
C PHE A 426 13.38 -5.88 0.84
N ALA A 427 14.23 -6.63 1.54
CA ALA A 427 14.91 -6.14 2.73
C ALA A 427 15.95 -5.08 2.37
N PHE A 428 16.71 -5.31 1.29
CA PHE A 428 17.64 -4.31 0.75
C PHE A 428 16.93 -3.03 0.35
N ILE A 429 15.83 -3.12 -0.42
CA ILE A 429 15.09 -1.94 -0.90
C ILE A 429 14.65 -1.03 0.24
N THR A 430 14.07 -1.59 1.31
CA THR A 430 13.60 -0.75 2.42
C THR A 430 14.74 -0.26 3.31
N GLY A 431 15.78 -1.06 3.51
CA GLY A 431 17.00 -0.65 4.21
C GLY A 431 17.72 0.50 3.50
N TYR A 432 17.84 0.43 2.18
CA TYR A 432 18.44 1.46 1.35
C TYR A 432 17.69 2.80 1.49
N ALA A 433 16.36 2.78 1.40
CA ALA A 433 15.55 3.99 1.55
C ALA A 433 15.69 4.62 2.95
N ARG A 434 15.67 3.81 4.02
CA ARG A 434 15.90 4.31 5.39
C ARG A 434 17.29 4.90 5.57
N ALA A 435 18.31 4.21 5.07
CA ALA A 435 19.69 4.67 5.10
C ALA A 435 19.87 6.00 4.35
N GLN A 436 19.21 6.14 3.19
CA GLN A 436 19.26 7.37 2.40
C GLN A 436 18.65 8.56 3.14
N LEU A 437 17.50 8.38 3.80
CA LEU A 437 16.90 9.43 4.64
C LEU A 437 17.82 9.82 5.80
N TYR A 438 18.37 8.83 6.49
CA TYR A 438 19.28 9.07 7.61
C TYR A 438 20.51 9.87 7.18
N ARG A 439 21.24 9.34 6.20
CA ARG A 439 22.44 9.94 5.64
C ARG A 439 22.19 11.38 5.18
N PHE A 440 21.09 11.61 4.48
CA PHE A 440 20.74 12.94 4.00
C PHE A 440 20.58 13.96 5.14
N VAL A 441 19.97 13.59 6.27
CA VAL A 441 19.85 14.48 7.43
C VAL A 441 21.21 14.73 8.10
N ILE A 442 22.00 13.68 8.29
CA ILE A 442 23.30 13.77 8.97
C ILE A 442 24.29 14.61 8.14
N GLU A 443 24.44 14.31 6.85
CA GLU A 443 25.40 14.98 5.97
C GLU A 443 25.10 16.49 5.78
N ASN A 444 23.83 16.88 5.88
CA ASN A 444 23.42 18.29 5.74
C ASN A 444 23.26 18.99 7.11
N GLY A 445 23.50 18.29 8.23
CA GLY A 445 23.57 18.88 9.57
C GLY A 445 22.30 19.59 10.04
N PHE A 446 21.12 19.01 9.80
CA PHE A 446 19.83 19.61 10.20
C PHE A 446 18.96 18.69 11.05
N GLU A 447 19.58 17.81 11.85
CA GLU A 447 18.87 16.83 12.68
C GLU A 447 17.78 17.48 13.56
N ARG A 448 18.04 18.65 14.16
CA ARG A 448 17.15 19.31 15.14
C ARG A 448 15.95 20.00 14.51
N GLU A 449 16.00 20.23 13.21
CA GLU A 449 14.96 20.88 12.41
C GLU A 449 14.01 19.87 11.77
N VAL A 450 14.34 18.57 11.82
CA VAL A 450 13.46 17.51 11.33
C VAL A 450 12.19 17.45 12.20
N VAL A 451 11.05 17.54 11.54
CA VAL A 451 9.71 17.42 12.13
C VAL A 451 9.25 15.97 12.09
N ALA A 452 9.38 15.32 10.92
CA ALA A 452 8.92 13.96 10.71
C ALA A 452 9.58 13.27 9.51
N PHE A 453 9.67 11.94 9.58
CA PHE A 453 9.94 11.02 8.48
C PHE A 453 8.68 10.27 8.08
N ALA A 454 8.44 10.09 6.77
CA ALA A 454 7.35 9.27 6.28
C ALA A 454 7.73 8.44 5.03
N THR A 455 8.33 7.27 5.28
CA THR A 455 8.85 6.31 4.28
C THR A 455 10.04 6.79 3.47
N ASP A 456 9.81 7.77 2.61
CA ASP A 456 10.74 8.34 1.62
C ASP A 456 10.72 9.87 1.63
N SER A 457 9.95 10.48 2.54
CA SER A 457 9.89 11.92 2.72
C SER A 457 10.37 12.40 4.09
N ILE A 458 10.86 13.64 4.10
CA ILE A 458 11.29 14.38 5.29
C ILE A 458 10.53 15.70 5.32
N CYS A 459 9.95 16.00 6.48
CA CYS A 459 9.44 17.31 6.81
C CYS A 459 10.42 18.00 7.76
N THR A 460 10.78 19.26 7.47
CA THR A 460 11.74 20.04 8.25
C THR A 460 11.28 21.49 8.40
N THR A 461 11.62 22.13 9.51
CA THR A 461 11.38 23.58 9.71
C THR A 461 12.40 24.44 8.96
N ARG A 462 13.54 23.87 8.55
CA ARG A 462 14.57 24.58 7.78
C ARG A 462 14.33 24.38 6.29
N LYS A 463 14.26 25.47 5.53
CA LYS A 463 14.32 25.42 4.07
C LYS A 463 15.74 25.02 3.64
N LEU A 464 15.83 23.99 2.82
CA LEU A 464 17.04 23.51 2.17
C LEU A 464 17.03 23.94 0.70
N ASP A 465 18.14 24.50 0.21
CA ASP A 465 18.32 24.85 -1.21
C ASP A 465 18.75 23.63 -2.03
N ILE A 466 17.86 22.65 -2.05
CA ILE A 466 18.01 21.40 -2.79
C ILE A 466 16.70 21.12 -3.53
N GLY A 467 16.82 20.52 -4.71
CA GLY A 467 15.66 20.13 -5.49
C GLY A 467 16.08 19.55 -6.82
N SER A 468 15.64 18.34 -7.10
CA SER A 468 15.93 17.66 -8.34
C SER A 468 14.75 16.81 -8.80
N ASN A 469 14.72 16.53 -10.09
CA ASN A 469 13.82 15.55 -10.71
C ASN A 469 14.57 14.27 -11.11
N LYS A 470 15.84 14.12 -10.74
CA LYS A 470 16.62 12.92 -11.05
C LYS A 470 16.22 11.76 -10.14
N LEU A 471 16.29 10.54 -10.68
CA LEU A 471 15.93 9.32 -9.96
C LEU A 471 16.78 9.18 -8.69
N GLY A 472 16.12 9.01 -7.54
CA GLY A 472 16.79 8.84 -6.26
C GLY A 472 17.29 10.12 -5.59
N GLU A 473 17.19 11.29 -6.22
CA GLU A 473 17.49 12.57 -5.58
C GLU A 473 16.24 13.14 -4.90
N PHE A 474 16.42 14.06 -3.94
CA PHE A 474 15.32 14.71 -3.24
C PHE A 474 14.67 15.80 -4.11
N SER A 475 13.35 15.73 -4.27
CA SER A 475 12.52 16.82 -4.80
C SER A 475 11.99 17.67 -3.65
N TYR A 476 11.80 18.97 -3.92
CA TYR A 476 11.05 19.85 -3.03
C TYR A 476 9.57 19.77 -3.40
N GLU A 477 8.75 19.24 -2.49
CA GLU A 477 7.31 19.05 -2.71
C GLU A 477 6.46 20.25 -2.25
N GLY A 478 7.07 21.19 -1.51
CA GLY A 478 6.46 22.46 -1.13
C GLY A 478 6.60 22.82 0.35
N SER A 479 5.97 23.93 0.71
CA SER A 479 5.93 24.46 2.08
C SER A 479 4.53 24.90 2.48
N ALA A 480 4.34 25.06 3.78
CA ALA A 480 3.16 25.66 4.39
C ALA A 480 3.58 26.41 5.66
N ASN A 481 2.79 27.41 6.06
CA ASN A 481 2.99 28.19 7.28
C ASN A 481 2.06 27.77 8.44
N ASP A 482 1.13 26.85 8.18
CA ASP A 482 0.09 26.41 9.11
C ASP A 482 0.21 24.91 9.44
N VAL A 483 1.44 24.41 9.52
CA VAL A 483 1.71 22.98 9.64
C VAL A 483 1.40 22.47 11.04
N PHE A 484 0.63 21.38 11.11
CA PHE A 484 0.42 20.62 12.34
C PHE A 484 0.88 19.19 12.14
N TYR A 485 1.60 18.64 13.10
CA TYR A 485 1.84 17.20 13.19
C TYR A 485 1.30 16.69 14.51
N LEU A 486 0.27 15.85 14.48
CA LEU A 486 -0.31 15.32 15.71
C LEU A 486 0.15 13.89 15.94
N GLN A 487 0.11 13.06 14.90
CA GLN A 487 0.51 11.65 14.94
C GLN A 487 1.04 11.18 13.61
N ASN A 488 1.71 10.03 13.61
CA ASN A 488 2.18 9.39 12.40
C ASN A 488 1.00 9.19 11.43
N GLY A 489 1.08 9.86 10.27
CA GLY A 489 0.01 9.84 9.28
C GLY A 489 -1.18 10.75 9.57
N PHE A 490 -1.19 11.54 10.64
CA PHE A 490 -2.23 12.55 10.94
C PHE A 490 -1.61 13.93 11.15
N TYR A 491 -1.69 14.76 10.12
CA TYR A 491 -1.02 16.06 10.04
C TYR A 491 -1.77 17.03 9.12
N ARG A 492 -1.57 18.34 9.30
CA ARG A 492 -2.17 19.40 8.47
C ARG A 492 -1.10 20.12 7.67
N PHE A 493 -1.41 20.43 6.43
CA PHE A 493 -0.54 21.22 5.55
C PHE A 493 -1.42 22.07 4.62
N ASN A 494 -1.23 23.39 4.58
CA ASN A 494 -2.04 24.32 3.79
C ASN A 494 -3.55 24.16 4.06
N GLY A 495 -3.94 24.18 5.34
CA GLY A 495 -5.32 24.01 5.79
C GLY A 495 -5.91 22.59 5.64
N LYS A 496 -5.22 21.68 4.93
CA LYS A 496 -5.74 20.34 4.62
C LYS A 496 -5.18 19.28 5.57
N TRP A 497 -6.07 18.62 6.31
CA TRP A 497 -5.72 17.45 7.13
C TRP A 497 -5.47 16.23 6.23
N LYS A 498 -4.27 15.65 6.38
CA LYS A 498 -3.87 14.40 5.76
C LYS A 498 -3.99 13.27 6.78
N GLN A 499 -4.67 12.20 6.38
CA GLN A 499 -4.87 10.98 7.17
C GLN A 499 -4.36 9.77 6.39
N ARG A 500 -3.26 9.15 6.85
CA ARG A 500 -2.68 7.92 6.32
C ARG A 500 -2.83 6.82 7.37
N GLY A 501 -3.31 5.64 6.97
CA GLY A 501 -3.56 4.50 7.88
C GLY A 501 -4.94 4.49 8.56
N PHE A 502 -5.68 5.60 8.46
CA PHE A 502 -7.11 5.69 8.67
C PHE A 502 -7.73 5.45 7.29
N GLY A 503 -8.54 4.40 7.10
CA GLY A 503 -8.95 3.92 5.77
C GLY A 503 -9.28 5.04 4.78
N LYS A 504 -8.74 4.97 3.55
CA LYS A 504 -9.01 5.94 2.48
C LYS A 504 -10.52 6.00 2.26
N LEU A 505 -11.16 7.09 2.68
CA LEU A 505 -12.49 7.46 2.23
C LEU A 505 -12.29 8.51 1.15
N SER A 506 -12.70 8.12 -0.05
CA SER A 506 -12.78 8.93 -1.24
C SER A 506 -13.49 10.26 -0.97
N GLY A 507 -12.69 11.33 -0.85
CA GLY A 507 -13.12 12.70 -1.17
C GLY A 507 -14.22 13.34 -0.33
N LYS A 508 -14.60 12.81 0.84
CA LYS A 508 -15.55 13.51 1.72
C LYS A 508 -14.81 14.45 2.65
N GLU A 509 -15.23 15.72 2.65
CA GLU A 509 -14.82 16.72 3.64
C GLU A 509 -15.16 16.22 5.03
N ILE A 510 -14.26 16.48 5.98
CA ILE A 510 -14.49 16.12 7.36
C ILE A 510 -15.41 17.19 7.94
N GLU A 511 -16.67 16.82 8.15
CA GLU A 511 -17.61 17.64 8.91
C GLU A 511 -17.23 17.61 10.39
N HIS A 512 -16.78 18.77 10.86
CA HIS A 512 -16.59 19.15 12.26
C HIS A 512 -15.49 18.41 13.03
N LEU A 513 -14.51 19.22 13.42
CA LEU A 513 -13.29 18.85 14.13
C LEU A 513 -13.41 19.34 15.57
N GLU A 514 -14.07 18.56 16.41
CA GLU A 514 -14.24 18.90 17.82
C GLU A 514 -13.19 18.17 18.67
N THR A 515 -12.38 18.93 19.38
CA THR A 515 -11.54 18.42 20.49
C THR A 515 -12.34 18.36 21.77
N PHE A 516 -12.15 17.30 22.55
CA PHE A 516 -12.73 17.17 23.88
C PHE A 516 -11.81 16.38 24.78
N GLU A 517 -11.92 16.60 26.09
CA GLU A 517 -11.20 15.82 27.08
C GLU A 517 -12.06 14.66 27.59
N LYS A 518 -11.44 13.49 27.76
CA LYS A 518 -12.06 12.33 28.37
C LYS A 518 -11.03 11.58 29.18
N GLN A 519 -11.30 11.39 30.48
CA GLN A 519 -10.37 10.73 31.42
C GLN A 519 -8.96 11.36 31.41
N GLY A 520 -8.87 12.69 31.41
CA GLY A 520 -7.59 13.43 31.41
C GLY A 520 -6.76 13.29 30.12
N ARG A 521 -7.38 12.88 29.02
CA ARG A 521 -6.73 12.75 27.70
C ARG A 521 -7.50 13.56 26.65
N LEU A 522 -6.75 14.26 25.80
CA LEU A 522 -7.29 15.04 24.69
C LEU A 522 -7.60 14.15 23.49
N TYR A 523 -8.86 14.16 23.06
CA TYR A 523 -9.33 13.43 21.90
C TYR A 523 -9.82 14.36 20.81
N TYR A 524 -9.81 13.83 19.60
CA TYR A 524 -10.41 14.43 18.42
C TYR A 524 -11.51 13.54 17.88
N LYS A 525 -12.69 14.11 17.65
CA LYS A 525 -13.85 13.38 17.12
C LYS A 525 -13.92 13.54 15.60
N ILE A 526 -14.00 12.41 14.89
CA ILE A 526 -14.19 12.40 13.43
C ILE A 526 -15.41 11.56 13.10
N LYS A 527 -16.39 12.15 12.42
CA LYS A 527 -17.52 11.42 11.85
C LYS A 527 -17.11 10.89 10.47
N LEU A 528 -17.26 9.57 10.28
CA LEU A 528 -16.88 8.90 9.04
C LEU A 528 -18.04 8.00 8.58
N LEU A 529 -18.40 8.09 7.31
CA LEU A 529 -19.29 7.10 6.70
C LEU A 529 -18.48 5.85 6.36
N ARG A 530 -18.92 4.69 6.83
CA ARG A 530 -18.24 3.42 6.59
C ARG A 530 -19.23 2.35 6.18
N ASN A 531 -18.85 1.58 5.17
CA ASN A 531 -19.61 0.40 4.74
C ASN A 531 -19.29 -0.76 5.68
N THR A 532 -20.33 -1.44 6.14
CA THR A 532 -20.17 -2.69 6.90
C THR A 532 -19.63 -3.77 5.97
N ARG A 533 -18.50 -4.36 6.35
CA ARG A 533 -17.68 -5.22 5.48
C ARG A 533 -18.05 -6.69 5.62
N LEU A 534 -18.09 -7.40 4.48
CA LEU A 534 -18.41 -8.84 4.40
C LEU A 534 -17.75 -9.69 5.49
N ARG A 535 -16.41 -9.66 5.60
CA ARG A 535 -15.68 -10.48 6.57
C ARG A 535 -16.05 -10.17 8.02
N THR A 536 -16.19 -8.90 8.35
CA THR A 536 -16.51 -8.45 9.72
C THR A 536 -17.95 -8.83 10.07
N SER A 537 -18.89 -8.60 9.15
CA SER A 537 -20.29 -8.99 9.28
C SER A 537 -20.47 -10.49 9.49
N ILE A 538 -19.77 -11.33 8.70
CA ILE A 538 -19.84 -12.79 8.87
C ILE A 538 -19.37 -13.19 10.28
N LEU A 539 -18.25 -12.63 10.75
CA LEU A 539 -17.70 -12.97 12.07
C LEU A 539 -18.57 -12.50 13.23
N GLN A 540 -19.38 -11.47 13.03
CA GLN A 540 -20.27 -10.89 14.03
C GLN A 540 -21.71 -11.39 13.91
N ASP A 541 -22.00 -12.36 13.03
CA ASP A 541 -23.37 -12.84 12.76
C ASP A 541 -24.33 -11.74 12.29
N GLN A 542 -23.80 -10.76 11.55
CA GLN A 542 -24.52 -9.58 11.05
C GLN A 542 -24.51 -9.53 9.52
N ILE A 543 -24.90 -10.63 8.86
CA ILE A 543 -24.96 -10.73 7.39
C ILE A 543 -25.89 -9.68 6.79
N SER A 544 -27.04 -9.42 7.42
CA SER A 544 -28.01 -8.41 6.99
C SER A 544 -27.43 -6.99 6.92
N GLU A 545 -26.35 -6.73 7.67
CA GLU A 545 -25.68 -5.42 7.72
C GLU A 545 -24.68 -5.21 6.59
N ILE A 546 -24.28 -6.27 5.86
CA ILE A 546 -23.32 -6.17 4.75
C ILE A 546 -23.80 -5.14 3.73
N GLY A 547 -22.88 -4.25 3.33
CA GLY A 547 -23.14 -3.19 2.36
C GLY A 547 -23.87 -1.96 2.92
N LYS A 548 -24.42 -2.00 4.14
CA LYS A 548 -25.02 -0.81 4.76
C LYS A 548 -23.97 0.24 5.08
N ILE A 549 -24.25 1.48 4.70
CA ILE A 549 -23.42 2.64 5.00
C ILE A 549 -23.89 3.19 6.35
N LYS A 550 -22.99 3.26 7.34
CA LYS A 550 -23.29 3.81 8.66
C LYS A 550 -22.34 4.96 9.00
N MET A 551 -22.86 5.96 9.70
CA MET A 551 -22.03 6.98 10.32
C MET A 551 -21.36 6.39 11.55
N MET A 552 -20.04 6.32 11.53
CA MET A 552 -19.21 5.89 12.64
C MET A 552 -18.44 7.09 13.17
N THR A 553 -18.55 7.33 14.48
CA THR A 553 -17.68 8.30 15.15
C THR A 553 -16.40 7.60 15.58
N ARG A 554 -15.25 8.12 15.14
CA ARG A 554 -13.93 7.69 15.63
C ARG A 554 -13.37 8.77 16.56
N GLN A 555 -12.81 8.32 17.68
CA GLN A 555 -12.09 9.16 18.62
C GLN A 555 -10.59 8.90 18.46
N ILE A 556 -9.80 9.95 18.29
CA ILE A 556 -8.35 9.87 18.14
C ILE A 556 -7.73 10.59 19.34
N ASN A 557 -7.10 9.84 20.24
CA ASN A 557 -6.30 10.44 21.32
C ASN A 557 -5.10 11.12 20.68
N LEU A 558 -4.95 12.44 20.82
CA LEU A 558 -3.88 13.20 20.14
C LEU A 558 -2.49 12.88 20.71
N ASN A 559 -2.41 12.56 22.00
CA ASN A 559 -1.18 12.17 22.67
C ASN A 559 -0.98 10.64 22.66
N ALA A 560 -1.38 9.91 21.60
CA ALA A 560 -1.20 8.45 21.52
C ALA A 560 0.11 7.99 20.85
N ASP A 561 0.87 8.89 20.22
CA ASP A 561 2.18 8.51 19.68
C ASP A 561 3.16 8.17 20.82
N ARG A 562 3.74 6.98 20.75
CA ARG A 562 4.64 6.39 21.77
C ARG A 562 5.99 5.98 21.18
N LYS A 563 6.31 6.42 19.96
CA LYS A 563 7.56 6.02 19.31
C LYS A 563 8.79 6.74 19.85
N ARG A 564 8.57 7.85 20.54
CA ARG A 564 9.57 8.72 21.16
C ARG A 564 9.10 9.17 22.54
N PHE A 565 10.05 9.60 23.36
CA PHE A 565 9.77 10.22 24.65
C PHE A 565 9.42 11.70 24.43
N TRP A 566 8.18 12.09 24.70
CA TRP A 566 7.69 13.45 24.46
C TRP A 566 7.92 14.34 25.69
N LEU A 567 8.54 15.51 25.48
CA LEU A 567 8.87 16.46 26.57
C LEU A 567 7.68 17.31 27.03
N GLY A 568 6.54 17.19 26.35
CA GLY A 568 5.31 17.86 26.72
C GLY A 568 4.10 17.18 26.10
N ARG A 569 2.90 17.69 26.43
CA ARG A 569 1.62 17.14 25.96
C ARG A 569 0.93 18.17 25.07
N ILE A 570 0.11 17.68 24.15
CA ILE A 570 -0.83 18.52 23.42
C ILE A 570 -2.07 18.67 24.29
N GLU A 571 -2.35 19.89 24.75
CA GLU A 571 -3.51 20.19 25.60
C GLU A 571 -4.64 20.83 24.80
N SER A 572 -4.30 21.57 23.74
CA SER A 572 -5.26 22.06 22.75
C SER A 572 -4.64 22.10 21.35
N ILE A 573 -5.48 22.01 20.31
CA ILE A 573 -5.06 22.23 18.92
C ILE A 573 -4.87 23.71 18.58
N ASP A 574 -5.39 24.61 19.42
CA ASP A 574 -5.27 26.06 19.25
C ASP A 574 -3.93 26.60 19.79
N GLN A 575 -3.21 25.77 20.55
CA GLN A 575 -1.88 26.08 21.03
C GLN A 575 -0.92 26.24 19.85
N LYS A 576 -0.33 27.43 19.72
CA LYS A 576 0.64 27.79 18.66
C LYS A 576 2.08 27.42 19.02
N TYR A 577 2.26 26.29 19.70
CA TYR A 577 3.59 25.75 19.99
C TYR A 577 3.64 24.26 19.63
N HIS A 578 4.86 23.74 19.52
CA HIS A 578 5.12 22.31 19.38
C HIS A 578 5.86 21.77 20.60
N ASN A 579 5.69 20.48 20.83
CA ASN A 579 6.47 19.71 21.78
C ASN A 579 7.60 19.00 21.04
N ASP A 580 8.81 19.12 21.58
CA ASP A 580 9.96 18.31 21.17
C ASP A 580 9.92 16.91 21.80
N SER A 581 10.78 16.04 21.28
CA SER A 581 10.93 14.67 21.76
C SER A 581 12.38 14.21 21.81
N MET A 582 12.64 13.23 22.66
CA MET A 582 13.88 12.47 22.70
C MET A 582 13.65 11.05 22.21
N PRO A 583 14.68 10.34 21.70
CA PRO A 583 14.53 8.93 21.41
C PRO A 583 14.30 8.18 22.72
N ILE A 584 13.62 7.05 22.62
CA ILE A 584 13.53 6.13 23.76
C ILE A 584 14.89 5.43 23.87
N SER A 585 15.53 5.53 25.04
CA SER A 585 16.78 4.81 25.30
C SER A 585 16.49 3.46 25.96
N LEU A 586 16.97 2.38 25.34
CA LEU A 586 16.88 1.03 25.90
C LEU A 586 17.86 0.76 27.05
N ASN A 587 18.66 1.76 27.45
CA ASN A 587 19.41 1.72 28.70
C ASN A 587 18.52 2.03 29.93
N HIS A 588 17.44 2.79 29.74
CA HIS A 588 16.57 3.28 30.82
C HIS A 588 15.15 2.72 30.75
N PHE A 589 14.70 2.30 29.56
CA PHE A 589 13.39 1.72 29.33
C PHE A 589 13.53 0.26 28.90
N SER A 590 12.80 -0.63 29.55
CA SER A 590 12.63 -2.01 29.12
C SER A 590 11.75 -2.10 27.89
N LYS A 591 11.86 -3.21 27.17
CA LYS A 591 11.03 -3.49 25.98
C LYS A 591 9.52 -3.53 26.29
N ASP A 592 9.14 -3.88 27.52
CA ASP A 592 7.73 -3.98 27.94
C ASP A 592 7.12 -2.63 28.34
N GLU A 593 7.95 -1.63 28.67
CA GLU A 593 7.54 -0.26 28.99
C GLU A 593 7.28 0.60 27.73
N ILE A 594 7.66 0.10 26.55
CA ILE A 594 7.55 0.77 25.24
C ILE A 594 6.37 0.20 24.44
#